data_AF-A0A928ZGB7-F1
#
_entry.id   AF-A0A928ZGB7-F1
#
_cell.length_a   1.000
_cell.length_b   1.000
_cell.length_c   1.000
_cell.angle_alpha   90.00
_cell.angle_beta   90.00
_cell.angle_gamma   90.00
#
_symmetry.space_group_name_H-M   'P 1'
#
loop_
_entity.id
_entity.type
_entity.pdbx_description
1 polymer ?
#
loop_
_entity_poly.entity_id
_entity_poly.type
_entity_poly.pdbx_seq_one_letter_code
_entity_poly.pdbx_strand_id
1 'polypeptide(L)'
;MKSEEFENHAIFEKLDQLTERYSNEEAKELIGIDDINFLETADSYIRDRIKLTIPAIVQETELSKISQEIDNALAQINSFIGNKNRGHLQNASNHLYSAIARVRNLPLPFAKNDLNFSKKISNFENTVKKKYESLEKKKENIENEITSLNKGIDENKEELQRIKNELKQKENEIKNLNNNFETEFKNIKSSANQSFEESKSKFRSEFDALVEKIEKQSSETIDGIGSDTDEIVKKLKLKLDEAKKIVGVIGDHAVTGNFKQVADNHKKTADLFRWVAIGLMSLLSGILIFIIWDISTGDFDWVKSAIRIAAAAALSYPATYAARESNKHRRLENLNRQSELELAAINPFIELLEEGKKREIKEKLVDKYFGNSSQMFEESGSKDTDNISMSGLENLLRTIFNQVKK
;
A
#
# COMPACT_ATOMS: atom_id res chain seq x y z
N MET A 1 -69.99 37.01 -91.36
CA MET A 1 -69.32 35.69 -91.43
C MET A 1 -68.84 35.32 -90.02
N LYS A 2 -68.81 34.03 -89.64
CA LYS A 2 -68.25 33.63 -88.34
C LYS A 2 -66.73 33.81 -88.34
N SER A 3 -66.11 34.07 -87.19
CA SER A 3 -64.65 34.30 -87.12
C SER A 3 -63.83 33.14 -87.67
N GLU A 4 -64.26 31.90 -87.43
CA GLU A 4 -63.61 30.68 -87.93
C GLU A 4 -63.72 30.53 -89.46
N GLU A 5 -64.84 30.95 -90.06
CA GLU A 5 -65.02 30.98 -91.53
C GLU A 5 -64.14 32.06 -92.17
N PHE A 6 -63.88 33.16 -91.47
CA PHE A 6 -62.98 34.20 -91.93
C PHE A 6 -61.52 33.75 -91.90
N GLU A 7 -61.03 33.26 -90.75
CA GLU A 7 -59.63 32.83 -90.58
C GLU A 7 -59.22 31.72 -91.58
N ASN A 8 -60.16 30.83 -91.92
CA ASN A 8 -59.93 29.74 -92.87
C ASN A 8 -60.34 30.07 -94.32
N HIS A 9 -60.68 31.33 -94.64
CA HIS A 9 -61.13 31.69 -95.97
C HIS A 9 -59.98 31.59 -96.99
N ALA A 10 -60.26 31.01 -98.17
CA ALA A 10 -59.27 30.76 -99.23
C ALA A 10 -58.50 32.01 -99.72
N ILE A 11 -59.01 33.21 -99.43
CA ILE A 11 -58.39 34.48 -99.79
C ILE A 11 -56.96 34.62 -99.26
N PHE A 12 -56.67 34.11 -98.05
CA PHE A 12 -55.33 34.19 -97.46
C PHE A 12 -54.34 33.33 -98.23
N GLU A 13 -54.73 32.09 -98.56
CA GLU A 13 -53.93 31.19 -99.40
C GLU A 13 -53.68 31.81 -100.79
N LYS A 14 -54.70 32.43 -101.40
CA LYS A 14 -54.56 33.08 -102.71
C LYS A 14 -53.63 34.28 -102.71
N LEU A 15 -53.65 35.07 -101.64
CA LEU A 15 -52.68 36.17 -101.47
C LEU A 15 -51.27 35.62 -101.29
N ASP A 16 -51.09 34.55 -100.50
CA ASP A 16 -49.77 33.94 -100.29
C ASP A 16 -49.21 33.37 -101.60
N GLN A 17 -50.04 32.70 -102.40
CA GLN A 17 -49.68 32.23 -103.74
C GLN A 17 -49.32 33.40 -104.68
N LEU A 18 -50.06 34.52 -104.62
CA LEU A 18 -49.74 35.72 -105.40
C LEU A 18 -48.38 36.30 -105.00
N THR A 19 -48.14 36.45 -103.68
CA THR A 19 -46.88 36.96 -103.13
C THR A 19 -45.70 36.10 -103.51
N GLU A 20 -45.80 34.79 -103.33
CA GLU A 20 -44.76 33.84 -103.72
C GLU A 20 -44.44 33.98 -105.22
N ARG A 21 -45.49 34.13 -106.05
CA ARG A 21 -45.31 34.18 -107.49
C ARG A 21 -44.59 35.42 -107.97
N TYR A 22 -44.96 36.62 -107.53
CA TYR A 22 -44.25 37.83 -107.94
C TYR A 22 -42.93 38.03 -107.19
N SER A 23 -42.72 37.37 -106.03
CA SER A 23 -41.48 37.46 -105.25
C SER A 23 -40.37 36.56 -105.76
N ASN A 24 -40.70 35.53 -106.55
CA ASN A 24 -39.74 34.64 -107.17
C ASN A 24 -38.78 35.42 -108.10
N GLU A 25 -37.47 35.18 -107.98
CA GLU A 25 -36.43 35.91 -108.72
C GLU A 25 -36.62 35.82 -110.24
N GLU A 26 -36.98 34.65 -110.76
CA GLU A 26 -37.24 34.43 -112.20
C GLU A 26 -38.46 35.24 -112.68
N ALA A 27 -39.51 35.32 -111.84
CA ALA A 27 -40.69 36.12 -112.15
C ALA A 27 -40.39 37.62 -112.12
N LYS A 28 -39.58 38.09 -111.17
CA LYS A 28 -39.17 39.49 -111.04
C LYS A 28 -38.41 39.99 -112.26
N GLU A 29 -37.48 39.19 -112.78
CA GLU A 29 -36.74 39.52 -114.00
C GLU A 29 -37.64 39.62 -115.23
N LEU A 30 -38.65 38.75 -115.34
CA LEU A 30 -39.53 38.67 -116.51
C LEU A 30 -40.65 39.74 -116.53
N ILE A 31 -41.26 40.02 -115.38
CA ILE A 31 -42.44 40.90 -115.26
C ILE A 31 -42.05 42.37 -115.46
N GLY A 32 -40.88 42.78 -114.96
CA GLY A 32 -40.42 44.16 -115.01
C GLY A 32 -40.79 44.96 -113.77
N ILE A 33 -39.97 45.96 -113.46
CA ILE A 33 -39.97 46.66 -112.17
C ILE A 33 -41.30 47.39 -111.89
N ASP A 34 -41.88 48.06 -112.89
CA ASP A 34 -43.11 48.83 -112.72
C ASP A 34 -44.32 47.92 -112.40
N ASP A 35 -44.45 46.82 -113.13
CA ASP A 35 -45.52 45.84 -112.93
C ASP A 35 -45.34 45.11 -111.59
N ILE A 36 -44.11 44.74 -111.21
CA ILE A 36 -43.81 44.17 -109.87
C ILE A 36 -44.18 45.15 -108.75
N ASN A 37 -43.81 46.43 -108.88
CA ASN A 37 -44.15 47.44 -107.88
C ASN A 37 -45.67 47.61 -107.74
N PHE A 38 -46.42 47.55 -108.85
CA PHE A 38 -47.88 47.53 -108.81
C PHE A 38 -48.42 46.28 -108.11
N LEU A 39 -47.93 45.08 -108.45
CA LEU A 39 -48.36 43.81 -107.82
C LEU A 39 -48.09 43.82 -106.31
N GLU A 40 -46.88 44.21 -105.90
CA GLU A 40 -46.47 44.34 -104.49
C GLU A 40 -47.36 45.34 -103.74
N THR A 41 -47.63 46.50 -104.34
CA THR A 41 -48.49 47.53 -103.74
C THR A 41 -49.94 47.09 -103.64
N ALA A 42 -50.47 46.44 -104.68
CA ALA A 42 -51.85 45.94 -104.71
C ALA A 42 -52.06 44.81 -103.71
N ASP A 43 -51.14 43.84 -103.64
CA ASP A 43 -51.17 42.74 -102.67
C ASP A 43 -51.12 43.28 -101.23
N SER A 44 -50.16 44.16 -100.94
CA SER A 44 -50.01 44.79 -99.62
C SER A 44 -51.27 45.56 -99.21
N TYR A 45 -51.82 46.38 -100.11
CA TYR A 45 -53.06 47.11 -99.86
C TYR A 45 -54.24 46.18 -99.55
N ILE A 46 -54.40 45.11 -100.35
CA ILE A 46 -55.47 44.13 -100.15
C ILE A 46 -55.32 43.45 -98.78
N ARG A 47 -54.11 42.99 -98.44
CA ARG A 47 -53.81 42.36 -97.15
C ARG A 47 -54.10 43.27 -95.98
N ASP A 48 -53.66 44.51 -96.03
CA ASP A 48 -53.88 45.46 -94.93
C ASP A 48 -55.35 45.77 -94.73
N ARG A 49 -56.11 45.89 -95.82
CA ARG A 49 -57.55 46.10 -95.75
C ARG A 49 -58.29 44.89 -95.17
N ILE A 50 -57.90 43.67 -95.54
CA ILE A 50 -58.50 42.45 -94.98
C ILE A 50 -58.17 42.34 -93.49
N LYS A 51 -56.91 42.59 -93.07
CA LYS A 51 -56.50 42.58 -91.65
C LYS A 51 -57.31 43.55 -90.79
N LEU A 52 -57.74 44.67 -91.34
CA LEU A 52 -58.49 45.71 -90.64
C LEU A 52 -60.01 45.52 -90.72
N THR A 53 -60.52 44.56 -91.49
CA THR A 53 -61.94 44.36 -91.71
C THR A 53 -62.61 43.75 -90.47
N ILE A 54 -63.87 44.12 -90.18
CA ILE A 54 -64.69 43.52 -89.11
C ILE A 54 -65.39 42.26 -89.66
N PRO A 55 -64.92 41.03 -89.38
CA PRO A 55 -65.40 39.83 -90.07
C PRO A 55 -66.89 39.52 -89.82
N ALA A 56 -67.39 39.91 -88.64
CA ALA A 56 -68.78 39.66 -88.22
C ALA A 56 -69.81 40.21 -89.23
N ILE A 57 -69.51 41.33 -89.88
CA ILE A 57 -70.43 42.04 -90.79
C ILE A 57 -70.04 41.93 -92.27
N VAL A 58 -69.07 41.06 -92.59
CA VAL A 58 -68.71 40.73 -93.97
C VAL A 58 -69.58 39.57 -94.46
N GLN A 59 -70.09 39.71 -95.69
CA GLN A 59 -70.72 38.60 -96.41
C GLN A 59 -69.64 37.71 -97.03
N GLU A 60 -69.71 36.40 -96.81
CA GLU A 60 -68.76 35.41 -97.35
C GLU A 60 -68.57 35.56 -98.86
N THR A 61 -69.68 35.75 -99.58
CA THR A 61 -69.69 35.94 -101.04
C THR A 61 -68.81 37.10 -101.50
N GLU A 62 -68.63 38.15 -100.69
CA GLU A 62 -67.75 39.27 -101.06
C GLU A 62 -66.28 38.92 -100.90
N LEU A 63 -65.90 38.18 -99.85
CA LEU A 63 -64.54 37.66 -99.71
C LEU A 63 -64.22 36.61 -100.77
N SER A 64 -65.18 35.75 -101.11
CA SER A 64 -64.99 34.76 -102.18
C SER A 64 -64.80 35.44 -103.54
N LYS A 65 -65.54 36.51 -103.84
CA LYS A 65 -65.33 37.31 -105.06
C LYS A 65 -63.95 37.96 -105.07
N ILE A 66 -63.49 38.54 -103.96
CA ILE A 66 -62.14 39.11 -103.88
C ILE A 66 -61.08 38.03 -104.11
N SER A 67 -61.23 36.87 -103.44
CA SER A 67 -60.36 35.71 -103.62
C SER A 67 -60.31 35.24 -105.07
N GLN A 68 -61.46 35.25 -105.77
CA GLN A 68 -61.55 34.88 -107.17
C GLN A 68 -60.81 35.87 -108.08
N GLU A 69 -60.90 37.18 -107.82
CA GLU A 69 -60.14 38.17 -108.59
C GLU A 69 -58.62 38.00 -108.37
N ILE A 70 -58.18 37.67 -107.15
CA ILE A 70 -56.76 37.39 -106.86
C ILE A 70 -56.29 36.13 -107.58
N ASP A 71 -57.09 35.06 -107.56
CA ASP A 71 -56.77 33.81 -108.26
C ASP A 71 -56.72 34.01 -109.78
N ASN A 72 -57.63 34.82 -110.33
CA ASN A 72 -57.60 35.20 -111.74
C ASN A 72 -56.34 36.01 -112.07
N ALA A 73 -55.94 36.96 -111.21
CA ALA A 73 -54.71 37.72 -111.40
C ALA A 73 -53.48 36.80 -111.39
N LEU A 74 -53.43 35.85 -110.44
CA LEU A 74 -52.37 34.83 -110.37
C LEU A 74 -52.32 33.97 -111.64
N ALA A 75 -53.47 33.51 -112.15
CA ALA A 75 -53.55 32.75 -113.38
C ALA A 75 -53.02 33.53 -114.59
N GLN A 76 -53.29 34.84 -114.66
CA GLN A 76 -52.74 35.72 -115.69
C GLN A 76 -51.21 35.88 -115.54
N ILE A 77 -50.69 36.08 -114.32
CA ILE A 77 -49.25 36.15 -114.06
C ILE A 77 -48.56 34.83 -114.47
N ASN A 78 -49.17 33.68 -114.14
CA ASN A 78 -48.66 32.37 -114.56
C ASN A 78 -48.63 32.21 -116.08
N SER A 79 -49.69 32.67 -116.76
CA SER A 79 -49.76 32.66 -118.22
C SER A 79 -48.69 33.55 -118.84
N PHE A 80 -48.47 34.75 -118.28
CA PHE A 80 -47.40 35.65 -118.69
C PHE A 80 -46.03 34.99 -118.57
N ILE A 81 -45.73 34.34 -117.44
CA ILE A 81 -44.43 33.69 -117.24
C ILE A 81 -44.23 32.54 -118.25
N GLY A 82 -45.30 31.81 -118.60
CA GLY A 82 -45.23 30.71 -119.57
C GLY A 82 -45.06 31.15 -121.03
N ASN A 83 -45.72 32.24 -121.46
CA ASN A 83 -45.79 32.63 -122.89
C ASN A 83 -45.23 34.03 -123.21
N LYS A 84 -44.86 34.82 -122.21
CA LYS A 84 -44.30 36.19 -122.29
C LYS A 84 -45.22 37.22 -122.97
N ASN A 85 -46.51 36.94 -123.12
CA ASN A 85 -47.48 37.87 -123.68
C ASN A 85 -47.88 38.95 -122.65
N ARG A 86 -47.39 40.18 -122.84
CA ARG A 86 -47.65 41.35 -121.99
C ARG A 86 -49.14 41.65 -121.74
N GLY A 87 -50.04 41.21 -122.62
CA GLY A 87 -51.49 41.35 -122.39
C GLY A 87 -51.97 40.67 -121.10
N HIS A 88 -51.29 39.61 -120.67
CA HIS A 88 -51.58 38.94 -119.40
C HIS A 88 -51.24 39.80 -118.18
N LEU A 89 -50.19 40.64 -118.22
CA LEU A 89 -49.89 41.56 -117.12
C LEU A 89 -50.98 42.64 -116.99
N GLN A 90 -51.45 43.18 -118.12
CA GLN A 90 -52.57 44.12 -118.09
C GLN A 90 -53.84 43.48 -117.52
N ASN A 91 -54.13 42.22 -117.88
CA ASN A 91 -55.27 41.49 -117.33
C ASN A 91 -55.12 41.20 -115.83
N ALA A 92 -53.91 40.83 -115.38
CA ALA A 92 -53.61 40.67 -113.96
C ALA A 92 -53.87 41.97 -113.19
N SER A 93 -53.42 43.10 -113.73
CA SER A 93 -53.67 44.42 -113.15
C SER A 93 -55.15 44.77 -113.10
N ASN A 94 -55.92 44.46 -114.15
CA ASN A 94 -57.37 44.69 -114.16
C ASN A 94 -58.12 43.86 -113.10
N HIS A 95 -57.71 42.61 -112.89
CA HIS A 95 -58.24 41.76 -111.82
C HIS A 95 -57.88 42.32 -110.44
N LEU A 96 -56.65 42.78 -110.23
CA LEU A 96 -56.25 43.40 -108.96
C LEU A 96 -56.95 44.74 -108.72
N TYR A 97 -57.19 45.56 -109.74
CA TYR A 97 -58.05 46.75 -109.60
C TYR A 97 -59.47 46.38 -109.17
N SER A 98 -60.02 45.29 -109.71
CA SER A 98 -61.33 44.78 -109.31
C SER A 98 -61.33 44.28 -107.86
N ALA A 99 -60.27 43.57 -107.45
CA ALA A 99 -60.05 43.16 -106.06
C ALA A 99 -59.95 44.36 -105.12
N ILE A 100 -59.15 45.37 -105.46
CA ILE A 100 -58.99 46.63 -104.70
C ILE A 100 -60.34 47.35 -104.56
N ALA A 101 -61.11 47.47 -105.63
CA ALA A 101 -62.41 48.12 -105.61
C ALA A 101 -63.40 47.42 -104.67
N ARG A 102 -63.38 46.08 -104.63
CA ARG A 102 -64.20 45.27 -103.72
C ARG A 102 -63.73 45.37 -102.27
N VAL A 103 -62.43 45.21 -102.04
CA VAL A 103 -61.78 45.32 -100.73
C VAL A 103 -62.02 46.71 -100.10
N ARG A 104 -62.11 47.76 -100.92
CA ARG A 104 -62.41 49.11 -100.46
C ARG A 104 -63.77 49.21 -99.74
N ASN A 105 -64.72 48.36 -100.11
CA ASN A 105 -66.07 48.36 -99.54
C ASN A 105 -66.21 47.46 -98.31
N LEU A 106 -65.17 46.72 -97.91
CA LEU A 106 -65.21 45.90 -96.72
C LEU A 106 -65.38 46.77 -95.47
N PRO A 107 -66.27 46.40 -94.52
CA PRO A 107 -66.50 47.16 -93.30
C PRO A 107 -65.23 47.24 -92.46
N LEU A 108 -64.70 48.45 -92.33
CA LEU A 108 -63.60 48.75 -91.43
C LEU A 108 -64.16 49.35 -90.12
N PRO A 109 -63.51 49.14 -88.97
CA PRO A 109 -63.73 49.99 -87.82
C PRO A 109 -63.25 51.38 -88.21
N PHE A 110 -64.17 52.27 -88.57
CA PHE A 110 -63.85 53.69 -88.70
C PHE A 110 -63.44 54.19 -87.31
N ALA A 111 -62.13 54.32 -87.08
CA ALA A 111 -61.66 55.12 -85.98
C ALA A 111 -62.14 56.55 -86.23
N LYS A 112 -62.87 57.13 -85.26
CA LYS A 112 -62.89 58.59 -85.08
C LYS A 112 -61.45 59.10 -85.27
N ASN A 113 -61.29 60.19 -86.03
CA ASN A 113 -60.04 60.93 -86.26
C ASN A 113 -59.19 61.13 -84.97
N ASP A 114 -58.38 60.15 -84.55
CA ASP A 114 -57.32 60.37 -83.54
C ASP A 114 -56.32 59.21 -83.35
N LEU A 115 -55.90 58.54 -84.44
CA LEU A 115 -54.80 57.55 -84.38
C LEU A 115 -53.54 58.09 -85.08
N ASN A 116 -52.73 58.81 -84.32
CA ASN A 116 -51.40 59.23 -84.74
C ASN A 116 -50.43 58.02 -84.69
N PHE A 117 -50.27 57.32 -85.82
CA PHE A 117 -49.34 56.19 -85.97
C PHE A 117 -47.92 56.56 -85.56
N SER A 118 -47.47 57.78 -85.86
CA SER A 118 -46.15 58.28 -85.44
C SER A 118 -46.01 58.34 -83.92
N LYS A 119 -47.07 58.70 -83.18
CA LYS A 119 -47.08 58.67 -81.71
C LYS A 119 -47.06 57.25 -81.16
N LYS A 120 -47.74 56.29 -81.79
CA LYS A 120 -47.69 54.87 -81.39
C LYS A 120 -46.33 54.22 -81.70
N ILE A 121 -45.74 54.52 -82.85
CA ILE A 121 -44.39 54.07 -83.23
C ILE A 121 -43.35 54.68 -82.29
N SER A 122 -43.43 55.99 -82.01
CA SER A 122 -42.55 56.65 -81.04
C SER A 122 -42.74 56.11 -79.62
N ASN A 123 -43.97 55.80 -79.20
CA ASN A 123 -44.22 55.14 -77.91
C ASN A 123 -43.67 53.71 -77.86
N PHE A 124 -43.77 52.97 -78.96
CA PHE A 124 -43.19 51.63 -79.09
C PHE A 124 -41.66 51.69 -79.09
N GLU A 125 -41.05 52.58 -79.87
CA GLU A 125 -39.61 52.85 -79.88
C GLU A 125 -39.10 53.24 -78.49
N ASN A 126 -39.78 54.16 -77.80
CA ASN A 126 -39.47 54.50 -76.41
C ASN A 126 -39.62 53.32 -75.45
N THR A 127 -40.60 52.45 -75.66
CA THR A 127 -40.80 51.24 -74.84
C THR A 127 -39.71 50.22 -75.08
N VAL A 128 -39.34 49.99 -76.35
CA VAL A 128 -38.23 49.11 -76.76
C VAL A 128 -36.92 49.66 -76.20
N LYS A 129 -36.65 50.97 -76.33
CA LYS A 129 -35.46 51.62 -75.78
C LYS A 129 -35.38 51.47 -74.26
N LYS A 130 -36.46 51.76 -73.53
CA LYS A 130 -36.50 51.55 -72.07
C LYS A 130 -36.30 50.08 -71.68
N LYS A 131 -36.86 49.15 -72.46
CA LYS A 131 -36.68 47.71 -72.21
C LYS A 131 -35.26 47.26 -72.52
N TYR A 132 -34.65 47.78 -73.56
CA TYR A 132 -33.25 47.56 -73.93
C TYR A 132 -32.31 48.10 -72.84
N GLU A 133 -32.47 49.36 -72.42
CA GLU A 133 -31.72 49.95 -71.31
C GLU A 133 -31.90 49.16 -70.00
N SER A 134 -33.12 48.65 -69.74
CA SER A 134 -33.37 47.78 -68.60
C SER A 134 -32.69 46.41 -68.72
N LEU A 135 -32.61 45.84 -69.92
CA LEU A 135 -31.92 44.57 -70.17
C LEU A 135 -30.40 44.75 -70.06
N GLU A 136 -29.87 45.87 -70.55
CA GLU A 136 -28.45 46.22 -70.46
C GLU A 136 -28.02 46.39 -69.00
N LYS A 137 -28.82 47.10 -68.19
CA LYS A 137 -28.60 47.17 -66.72
C LYS A 137 -28.66 45.81 -66.03
N LYS A 138 -29.60 44.95 -66.43
CA LYS A 138 -29.69 43.59 -65.87
C LYS A 138 -28.48 42.74 -66.26
N LYS A 139 -28.01 42.86 -67.49
CA LYS A 139 -26.80 42.19 -67.98
C LYS A 139 -25.59 42.66 -67.18
N GLU A 140 -25.40 43.95 -67.02
CA GLU A 140 -24.31 44.54 -66.24
C GLU A 140 -24.35 44.04 -64.77
N ASN A 141 -25.53 44.02 -64.16
CA ASN A 141 -25.69 43.48 -62.80
C ASN A 141 -25.30 41.99 -62.72
N ILE A 142 -25.74 41.17 -63.68
CA ILE A 142 -25.38 39.75 -63.73
C ILE A 142 -23.87 39.57 -63.95
N GLU A 143 -23.24 40.37 -64.82
CA GLU A 143 -21.79 40.35 -65.05
C GLU A 143 -21.01 40.73 -63.78
N ASN A 144 -21.51 41.71 -63.02
CA ASN A 144 -20.94 42.09 -61.72
C ASN A 144 -21.12 40.99 -60.67
N GLU A 145 -22.29 40.35 -60.59
CA GLU A 145 -22.55 39.23 -59.68
C GLU A 145 -21.66 38.03 -60.01
N ILE A 146 -21.51 37.67 -61.30
CA ILE A 146 -20.61 36.60 -61.75
C ILE A 146 -19.16 36.91 -61.35
N THR A 147 -18.72 38.15 -61.54
CA THR A 147 -17.36 38.57 -61.18
C THR A 147 -17.13 38.47 -59.67
N SER A 148 -18.10 38.91 -58.87
CA SER A 148 -18.04 38.80 -57.40
C SER A 148 -18.07 37.34 -56.94
N LEU A 149 -18.88 36.50 -57.58
CA LEU A 149 -18.98 35.07 -57.24
C LEU A 149 -17.70 34.32 -57.58
N ASN A 150 -17.09 34.61 -58.74
CA ASN A 150 -15.79 34.04 -59.12
C ASN A 150 -14.70 34.43 -58.13
N LYS A 151 -14.67 35.70 -57.71
CA LYS A 151 -13.74 36.16 -56.66
C LYS A 151 -13.94 35.38 -55.35
N GLY A 152 -15.19 35.21 -54.90
CA GLY A 152 -15.49 34.44 -53.69
C GLY A 152 -15.13 32.95 -53.82
N ILE A 153 -15.26 32.36 -55.00
CA ILE A 153 -14.81 30.98 -55.28
C ILE A 153 -13.29 30.87 -55.15
N ASP A 154 -12.55 31.82 -55.71
CA ASP A 154 -11.09 31.82 -55.63
C ASP A 154 -10.60 32.01 -54.19
N GLU A 155 -11.19 32.94 -53.43
CA GLU A 155 -10.89 33.15 -52.00
C GLU A 155 -11.17 31.89 -51.17
N ASN A 156 -12.32 31.25 -51.37
CA ASN A 156 -12.67 30.00 -50.68
C ASN A 156 -11.74 28.84 -51.06
N LYS A 157 -11.27 28.80 -52.32
CA LYS A 157 -10.32 27.78 -52.78
C LYS A 157 -8.95 27.95 -52.14
N GLU A 158 -8.49 29.19 -51.99
CA GLU A 158 -7.25 29.50 -51.27
C GLU A 158 -7.35 29.12 -49.79
N GLU A 159 -8.47 29.47 -49.13
CA GLU A 159 -8.70 29.11 -47.73
C GLU A 159 -8.79 27.59 -47.53
N LEU A 160 -9.46 26.87 -48.44
CA LEU A 160 -9.53 25.42 -48.40
C LEU A 160 -8.13 24.77 -48.53
N GLN A 161 -7.26 25.31 -49.40
CA GLN A 161 -5.88 24.84 -49.51
C GLN A 161 -5.08 25.12 -48.24
N ARG A 162 -5.25 26.30 -47.64
CA ARG A 162 -4.63 26.63 -46.35
C ARG A 162 -5.04 25.64 -45.27
N ILE A 163 -6.34 25.42 -45.07
CA ILE A 163 -6.88 24.50 -44.07
C ILE A 163 -6.38 23.08 -44.32
N LYS A 164 -6.35 22.63 -45.59
CA LYS A 164 -5.84 21.30 -45.94
C LYS A 164 -4.36 21.13 -45.58
N ASN A 165 -3.55 22.16 -45.79
CA ASN A 165 -2.13 22.14 -45.43
C ASN A 165 -1.93 22.14 -43.92
N GLU A 166 -2.68 22.96 -43.18
CA GLU A 166 -2.66 22.97 -41.70
C GLU A 166 -3.10 21.63 -41.12
N LEU A 167 -4.16 21.01 -41.66
CA LEU A 167 -4.64 19.71 -41.22
C LEU A 167 -3.59 18.62 -41.43
N LYS A 168 -2.91 18.64 -42.59
CA LYS A 168 -1.80 17.72 -42.88
C LYS A 168 -0.61 17.94 -41.94
N GLN A 169 -0.29 19.19 -41.59
CA GLN A 169 0.75 19.48 -40.60
C GLN A 169 0.35 18.95 -39.22
N LYS A 170 -0.88 19.20 -38.77
CA LYS A 170 -1.40 18.71 -37.49
C LYS A 170 -1.44 17.19 -37.42
N GLU A 171 -1.80 16.51 -38.50
CA GLU A 171 -1.76 15.05 -38.59
C GLU A 171 -0.34 14.51 -38.39
N ASN A 172 0.66 15.14 -39.01
CA ASN A 172 2.07 14.78 -38.82
C ASN A 172 2.55 15.07 -37.39
N GLU A 173 2.18 16.21 -36.81
CA GLU A 173 2.49 16.55 -35.41
C GLU A 173 1.92 15.50 -34.45
N ILE A 174 0.64 15.11 -34.61
CA ILE A 174 -0.02 14.09 -33.80
C ILE A 174 0.71 12.75 -33.95
N LYS A 175 1.04 12.35 -35.18
CA LYS A 175 1.78 11.10 -35.43
C LYS A 175 3.14 11.08 -34.75
N ASN A 176 3.88 12.19 -34.83
CA ASN A 176 5.18 12.32 -34.17
C ASN A 176 5.04 12.31 -32.64
N LEU A 177 4.05 13.01 -32.10
CA LEU A 177 3.77 13.03 -30.66
C LEU A 177 3.41 11.63 -30.15
N ASN A 178 2.62 10.87 -30.91
CA ASN A 178 2.23 9.51 -30.54
C ASN A 178 3.43 8.55 -30.55
N ASN A 179 4.30 8.64 -31.57
CA ASN A 179 5.53 7.85 -31.64
C ASN A 179 6.50 8.18 -30.48
N ASN A 180 6.63 9.47 -30.15
CA ASN A 180 7.45 9.91 -29.02
C ASN A 180 6.88 9.39 -27.71
N PHE A 181 5.56 9.51 -27.51
CA PHE A 181 4.89 9.00 -26.32
C PHE A 181 5.07 7.48 -26.17
N GLU A 182 4.91 6.72 -27.24
CA GLU A 182 5.11 5.26 -27.21
C GLU A 182 6.55 4.89 -26.85
N THR A 183 7.53 5.63 -27.38
CA THR A 183 8.96 5.42 -27.09
C THR A 183 9.28 5.75 -25.64
N GLU A 184 8.87 6.93 -25.16
CA GLU A 184 9.07 7.37 -23.77
C GLU A 184 8.37 6.43 -22.79
N PHE A 185 7.15 6.00 -23.09
CA PHE A 185 6.43 5.05 -22.25
C PHE A 185 7.15 3.70 -22.15
N LYS A 186 7.66 3.17 -23.27
CA LYS A 186 8.45 1.93 -23.28
C LYS A 186 9.75 2.10 -22.49
N ASN A 187 10.44 3.23 -22.65
CA ASN A 187 11.67 3.53 -21.92
C ASN A 187 11.43 3.63 -20.41
N ILE A 188 10.44 4.42 -19.98
CA ILE A 188 10.06 4.55 -18.57
C ILE A 188 9.68 3.19 -17.98
N LYS A 189 8.86 2.41 -18.69
CA LYS A 189 8.46 1.07 -18.25
C LYS A 189 9.67 0.15 -18.10
N SER A 190 10.58 0.15 -19.06
CA SER A 190 11.81 -0.67 -19.02
C SER A 190 12.71 -0.26 -17.86
N SER A 191 12.99 1.03 -17.71
CA SER A 191 13.84 1.57 -16.64
C SER A 191 13.24 1.30 -15.27
N ALA A 192 11.93 1.51 -15.09
CA ALA A 192 11.25 1.22 -13.83
C ALA A 192 11.35 -0.27 -13.47
N ASN A 193 11.16 -1.15 -14.45
CA ASN A 193 11.22 -2.60 -14.24
C ASN A 193 12.65 -3.05 -13.90
N GLN A 194 13.66 -2.48 -14.57
CA GLN A 194 15.06 -2.73 -14.26
C GLN A 194 15.42 -2.25 -12.84
N SER A 195 15.11 -1.00 -12.49
CA SER A 195 15.37 -0.46 -11.15
C SER A 195 14.66 -1.23 -10.05
N PHE A 196 13.45 -1.75 -10.32
CA PHE A 196 12.72 -2.58 -9.38
C PHE A 196 13.41 -3.93 -9.15
N GLU A 197 13.80 -4.64 -10.21
CA GLU A 197 14.50 -5.92 -10.07
C GLU A 197 15.89 -5.74 -9.44
N GLU A 198 16.62 -4.66 -9.77
CA GLU A 198 17.89 -4.30 -9.11
C GLU A 198 17.69 -4.04 -7.62
N SER A 199 16.68 -3.25 -7.24
CA SER A 199 16.38 -2.95 -5.83
C SER A 199 15.98 -4.20 -5.05
N LYS A 200 15.18 -5.09 -5.67
CA LYS A 200 14.77 -6.36 -5.08
C LYS A 200 15.95 -7.31 -4.90
N SER A 201 16.85 -7.39 -5.88
CA SER A 201 18.09 -8.18 -5.79
C SER A 201 18.99 -7.66 -4.67
N LYS A 202 19.20 -6.34 -4.61
CA LYS A 202 19.98 -5.70 -3.56
C LYS A 202 19.38 -5.93 -2.17
N PHE A 203 18.07 -5.74 -2.02
CA PHE A 203 17.36 -6.00 -0.77
C PHE A 203 17.52 -7.45 -0.31
N ARG A 204 17.39 -8.43 -1.22
CA ARG A 204 17.61 -9.85 -0.88
C ARG A 204 19.04 -10.10 -0.40
N SER A 205 20.03 -9.58 -1.12
CA SER A 205 21.44 -9.72 -0.73
C SER A 205 21.74 -9.09 0.64
N GLU A 206 21.22 -7.89 0.89
CA GLU A 206 21.37 -7.22 2.19
C GLU A 206 20.63 -7.97 3.32
N PHE A 207 19.45 -8.52 3.03
CA PHE A 207 18.69 -9.32 3.98
C PHE A 207 19.40 -10.63 4.33
N ASP A 208 19.88 -11.37 3.32
CA ASP A 208 20.61 -12.62 3.51
C ASP A 208 21.91 -12.38 4.31
N ALA A 209 22.64 -11.30 4.01
CA ALA A 209 23.83 -10.92 4.78
C ALA A 209 23.50 -10.53 6.23
N LEU A 210 22.35 -9.90 6.48
CA LEU A 210 21.89 -9.60 7.83
C LEU A 210 21.52 -10.88 8.60
N VAL A 211 20.83 -11.82 7.95
CA VAL A 211 20.49 -13.12 8.54
C VAL A 211 21.77 -13.88 8.91
N GLU A 212 22.74 -14.00 8.00
CA GLU A 212 24.01 -14.67 8.28
C GLU A 212 24.77 -14.00 9.44
N LYS A 213 24.75 -12.66 9.50
CA LYS A 213 25.36 -11.91 10.61
C LYS A 213 24.66 -12.22 11.94
N ILE A 214 23.34 -12.25 11.97
CA ILE A 214 22.56 -12.56 13.18
C ILE A 214 22.82 -14.01 13.62
N GLU A 215 22.82 -14.97 12.69
CA GLU A 215 23.10 -16.38 12.96
C GLU A 215 24.50 -16.54 13.57
N LYS A 216 25.51 -15.90 12.97
CA LYS A 216 26.89 -15.91 13.49
C LYS A 216 26.97 -15.30 14.89
N GLN A 217 26.42 -14.11 15.10
CA GLN A 217 26.43 -13.46 16.41
C GLN A 217 25.68 -14.27 17.47
N SER A 218 24.57 -14.91 17.10
CA SER A 218 23.80 -15.79 17.99
C SER A 218 24.62 -17.02 18.36
N SER A 219 25.30 -17.66 17.40
CA SER A 219 26.18 -18.80 17.67
C SER A 219 27.32 -18.41 18.60
N GLU A 220 28.04 -17.32 18.30
CA GLU A 220 29.14 -16.82 19.13
C GLU A 220 28.67 -16.50 20.56
N THR A 221 27.47 -15.94 20.71
CA THR A 221 26.88 -15.65 22.02
C THR A 221 26.51 -16.93 22.78
N ILE A 222 25.89 -17.90 22.11
CA ILE A 222 25.53 -19.20 22.72
C ILE A 222 26.79 -19.95 23.16
N ASP A 223 27.81 -20.00 22.30
CA ASP A 223 29.09 -20.66 22.61
C ASP A 223 29.80 -19.96 23.76
N GLY A 224 29.79 -18.62 23.79
CA GLY A 224 30.32 -17.82 24.90
C GLY A 224 29.60 -18.11 26.22
N ILE A 225 28.27 -18.12 26.22
CA ILE A 225 27.46 -18.45 27.40
C ILE A 225 27.75 -19.89 27.88
N GLY A 226 27.88 -20.85 26.95
CA GLY A 226 28.22 -22.23 27.28
C GLY A 226 29.57 -22.34 27.97
N SER A 227 30.60 -21.72 27.39
CA SER A 227 31.96 -21.69 27.96
C SER A 227 32.00 -21.02 29.34
N ASP A 228 31.38 -19.84 29.48
CA ASP A 228 31.34 -19.11 30.75
C ASP A 228 30.60 -19.91 31.83
N THR A 229 29.49 -20.55 31.46
CA THR A 229 28.71 -21.41 32.37
C THR A 229 29.53 -22.61 32.83
N ASP A 230 30.24 -23.29 31.92
CA ASP A 230 31.11 -24.41 32.25
C ASP A 230 32.24 -24.00 33.19
N GLU A 231 32.85 -22.83 32.97
CA GLU A 231 33.86 -22.28 33.86
C GLU A 231 33.30 -21.98 35.26
N ILE A 232 32.11 -21.35 35.33
CA ILE A 232 31.43 -21.08 36.60
C ILE A 232 31.08 -22.38 37.32
N VAL A 233 30.52 -23.37 36.64
CA VAL A 233 30.19 -24.68 37.22
C VAL A 233 31.44 -25.36 37.74
N LYS A 234 32.56 -25.31 37.02
CA LYS A 234 33.84 -25.84 37.48
C LYS A 234 34.33 -25.12 38.74
N LYS A 235 34.28 -23.78 38.77
CA LYS A 235 34.63 -22.98 39.96
C LYS A 235 33.72 -23.32 41.15
N LEU A 236 32.41 -23.47 40.94
CA LEU A 236 31.45 -23.84 41.97
C LEU A 236 31.71 -25.24 42.52
N LYS A 237 32.01 -26.23 41.66
CA LYS A 237 32.39 -27.58 42.10
C LYS A 237 33.66 -27.57 42.94
N LEU A 238 34.69 -26.82 42.53
CA LEU A 238 35.92 -26.65 43.31
C LEU A 238 35.62 -26.02 44.68
N LYS A 239 34.81 -24.96 44.72
CA LYS A 239 34.41 -24.30 45.98
C LYS A 239 33.58 -25.21 46.88
N LEU A 240 32.71 -26.03 46.30
CA LEU A 240 31.95 -27.05 47.04
C LEU A 240 32.89 -28.08 47.68
N ASP A 241 33.91 -28.55 46.95
CA ASP A 241 34.86 -29.52 47.48
C ASP A 241 35.78 -28.91 48.54
N GLU A 242 36.22 -27.65 48.37
CA GLU A 242 36.90 -26.88 49.41
C GLU A 242 36.04 -26.75 50.68
N ALA A 243 34.76 -26.38 50.51
CA ALA A 243 33.82 -26.26 51.63
C ALA A 243 33.61 -27.60 52.34
N LYS A 244 33.45 -28.71 51.61
CA LYS A 244 33.34 -30.07 52.18
C LYS A 244 34.58 -30.43 53.01
N LYS A 245 35.79 -30.12 52.51
CA LYS A 245 37.04 -30.36 53.25
C LYS A 245 37.10 -29.52 54.52
N ILE A 246 36.77 -28.24 54.45
CA ILE A 246 36.75 -27.34 55.61
C ILE A 246 35.76 -27.84 56.66
N VAL A 247 34.53 -28.19 56.26
CA VAL A 247 33.52 -28.73 57.18
C VAL A 247 33.95 -30.07 57.77
N GLY A 248 34.58 -30.96 56.98
CA GLY A 248 35.13 -32.22 57.48
C GLY A 248 36.22 -32.01 58.54
N VAL A 249 37.17 -31.11 58.27
CA VAL A 249 38.28 -30.80 59.19
C VAL A 249 37.80 -30.08 60.45
N ILE A 250 36.85 -29.14 60.32
CA ILE A 250 36.26 -28.43 61.46
C ILE A 250 35.42 -29.38 62.31
N GLY A 251 34.62 -30.26 61.69
CA GLY A 251 33.82 -31.25 62.41
C GLY A 251 34.70 -32.22 63.22
N ASP A 252 35.77 -32.73 62.62
CA ASP A 252 36.66 -33.69 63.26
C ASP A 252 37.50 -33.07 64.38
N HIS A 253 38.02 -31.85 64.20
CA HIS A 253 38.88 -31.20 65.21
C HIS A 253 38.12 -30.40 66.29
N ALA A 254 36.96 -29.83 65.99
CA ALA A 254 36.23 -29.03 66.98
C ALA A 254 35.66 -29.88 68.11
N VAL A 255 35.06 -31.02 67.78
CA VAL A 255 34.43 -31.89 68.79
C VAL A 255 35.49 -32.61 69.63
N THR A 256 36.52 -33.19 68.99
CA THR A 256 37.62 -33.87 69.69
C THR A 256 38.47 -32.89 70.51
N GLY A 257 38.74 -31.69 69.99
CA GLY A 257 39.50 -30.65 70.68
C GLY A 257 38.83 -30.15 71.97
N ASN A 258 37.50 -30.02 71.98
CA ASN A 258 36.77 -29.60 73.17
C ASN A 258 36.83 -30.67 74.29
N PHE A 259 36.60 -31.95 73.95
CA PHE A 259 36.74 -33.05 74.91
C PHE A 259 38.16 -33.15 75.48
N LYS A 260 39.18 -32.94 74.65
CA LYS A 260 40.59 -32.87 75.09
C LYS A 260 40.82 -31.78 76.11
N GLN A 261 40.36 -30.55 75.81
CA GLN A 261 40.56 -29.40 76.68
C GLN A 261 39.86 -29.59 78.03
N VAL A 262 38.64 -30.14 78.04
CA VAL A 262 37.89 -30.47 79.26
C VAL A 262 38.60 -31.56 80.06
N ALA A 263 39.09 -32.62 79.41
CA ALA A 263 39.86 -33.69 80.06
C ALA A 263 41.15 -33.15 80.69
N ASP A 264 41.93 -32.34 79.98
CA ASP A 264 43.18 -31.75 80.46
C ASP A 264 42.95 -30.81 81.65
N ASN A 265 41.87 -30.03 81.64
CA ASN A 265 41.49 -29.18 82.77
C ASN A 265 41.10 -30.02 84.00
N HIS A 266 40.27 -31.05 83.84
CA HIS A 266 39.90 -31.93 84.94
C HIS A 266 41.09 -32.70 85.51
N LYS A 267 42.05 -33.10 84.68
CA LYS A 267 43.32 -33.70 85.12
C LYS A 267 44.09 -32.79 86.08
N LYS A 268 44.28 -31.53 85.67
CA LYS A 268 44.99 -30.52 86.49
C LYS A 268 44.29 -30.30 87.83
N THR A 269 42.96 -30.16 87.82
CA THR A 269 42.17 -29.99 89.04
C THR A 269 42.22 -31.23 89.93
N ALA A 270 42.14 -32.43 89.35
CA ALA A 270 42.28 -33.69 90.08
C ALA A 270 43.64 -33.81 90.76
N ASP A 271 44.73 -33.48 90.06
CA ASP A 271 46.08 -33.50 90.60
C ASP A 271 46.27 -32.44 91.70
N LEU A 272 45.72 -31.24 91.52
CA LEU A 272 45.74 -30.21 92.56
C LEU A 272 45.06 -30.69 93.85
N PHE A 273 43.84 -31.24 93.75
CA PHE A 273 43.15 -31.80 94.91
C PHE A 273 43.87 -33.01 95.51
N ARG A 274 44.55 -33.82 94.70
CA ARG A 274 45.38 -34.93 95.18
C ARG A 274 46.55 -34.42 96.01
N TRP A 275 47.24 -33.38 95.54
CA TRP A 275 48.32 -32.75 96.30
C TRP A 275 47.82 -32.10 97.58
N VAL A 276 46.67 -31.44 97.56
CA VAL A 276 46.02 -30.91 98.78
C VAL A 276 45.69 -32.03 99.76
N ALA A 277 45.10 -33.14 99.31
CA ALA A 277 44.77 -34.28 100.15
C ALA A 277 46.02 -34.94 100.75
N ILE A 278 47.07 -35.15 99.95
CA ILE A 278 48.36 -35.68 100.41
C ILE A 278 48.98 -34.74 101.43
N GLY A 279 48.97 -33.42 101.19
CA GLY A 279 49.48 -32.41 102.12
C GLY A 279 48.75 -32.44 103.46
N LEU A 280 47.41 -32.46 103.46
CA LEU A 280 46.61 -32.56 104.68
C LEU A 280 46.80 -33.91 105.41
N MET A 281 46.89 -35.02 104.68
CA MET A 281 47.17 -36.34 105.29
C MET A 281 48.58 -36.41 105.88
N SER A 282 49.57 -35.81 105.24
CA SER A 282 50.95 -35.74 105.73
C SER A 282 51.05 -34.85 106.97
N LEU A 283 50.33 -33.72 106.97
CA LEU A 283 50.20 -32.85 108.14
C LEU A 283 49.51 -33.59 109.30
N LEU A 284 48.42 -34.30 109.04
CA LEU A 284 47.70 -35.09 110.05
C LEU A 284 48.61 -36.19 110.62
N SER A 285 49.33 -36.92 109.76
CA SER A 285 50.31 -37.92 110.18
C SER A 285 51.44 -37.31 111.03
N GLY A 286 51.97 -36.15 110.62
CA GLY A 286 52.98 -35.41 111.39
C GLY A 286 52.48 -34.98 112.76
N ILE A 287 51.25 -34.48 112.85
CA ILE A 287 50.59 -34.15 114.12
C ILE A 287 50.47 -35.40 115.00
N LEU A 288 50.05 -36.54 114.45
CA LEU A 288 49.95 -37.80 115.21
C LEU A 288 51.31 -38.27 115.72
N ILE A 289 52.37 -38.20 114.90
CA ILE A 289 53.74 -38.56 115.30
C ILE A 289 54.22 -37.63 116.43
N PHE A 290 53.98 -36.32 116.30
CA PHE A 290 54.33 -35.34 117.34
C PHE A 290 53.57 -35.61 118.66
N ILE A 291 52.28 -35.94 118.58
CA ILE A 291 51.47 -36.31 119.76
C ILE A 291 52.08 -37.53 120.46
N ILE A 292 52.43 -38.59 119.71
CA ILE A 292 53.03 -39.80 120.26
C ILE A 292 54.36 -39.49 120.96
N TRP A 293 55.20 -38.63 120.37
CA TRP A 293 56.49 -38.26 120.93
C TRP A 293 56.38 -37.38 122.19
N ASP A 294 55.48 -36.41 122.20
CA ASP A 294 55.24 -35.51 123.35
C ASP A 294 54.68 -36.27 124.57
N ILE A 295 53.77 -37.23 124.35
CA ILE A 295 53.25 -38.10 125.43
C ILE A 295 54.38 -38.96 126.05
N SER A 296 55.42 -39.30 125.29
CA SER A 296 56.54 -40.11 125.79
C SER A 296 57.53 -39.33 126.68
N THR A 297 57.48 -38.01 126.73
CA THR A 297 58.50 -37.17 127.38
C THR A 297 57.97 -36.26 128.50
N GLY A 298 56.65 -36.17 128.73
CA GLY A 298 56.05 -35.33 129.78
C GLY A 298 54.93 -35.99 130.58
N ASP A 299 54.48 -35.34 131.67
CA ASP A 299 53.33 -35.77 132.48
C ASP A 299 52.04 -35.81 131.64
N PHE A 300 51.28 -36.91 131.75
CA PHE A 300 50.09 -37.16 130.94
C PHE A 300 48.94 -36.22 131.28
N ASP A 301 48.61 -35.31 130.36
CA ASP A 301 47.46 -34.39 130.44
C ASP A 301 46.35 -34.82 129.46
N TRP A 302 45.26 -35.34 130.02
CA TRP A 302 44.14 -35.88 129.26
C TRP A 302 43.36 -34.80 128.48
N VAL A 303 43.34 -33.54 128.96
CA VAL A 303 42.63 -32.42 128.31
C VAL A 303 43.37 -32.00 127.04
N LYS A 304 44.71 -31.88 127.10
CA LYS A 304 45.54 -31.57 125.92
C LYS A 304 45.41 -32.65 124.85
N SER A 305 45.35 -33.91 125.25
CA SER A 305 45.19 -35.05 124.34
C SER A 305 43.83 -35.04 123.62
N ALA A 306 42.74 -34.69 124.33
CA ALA A 306 41.41 -34.58 123.73
C ALA A 306 41.32 -33.46 122.67
N ILE A 307 41.91 -32.28 122.94
CA ILE A 307 41.95 -31.15 121.99
C ILE A 307 42.76 -31.54 120.73
N ARG A 308 43.83 -32.30 120.89
CA ARG A 308 44.67 -32.79 119.78
C ARG A 308 43.95 -33.81 118.89
N ILE A 309 43.20 -34.74 119.47
CA ILE A 309 42.35 -35.68 118.72
C ILE A 309 41.23 -34.92 118.00
N ALA A 310 40.60 -33.94 118.64
CA ALA A 310 39.60 -33.09 118.00
C ALA A 310 40.19 -32.28 116.83
N ALA A 311 41.42 -31.76 116.96
CA ALA A 311 42.13 -31.07 115.88
C ALA A 311 42.48 -32.01 114.71
N ALA A 312 42.92 -33.24 114.98
CA ALA A 312 43.16 -34.25 113.94
C ALA A 312 41.85 -34.66 113.24
N ALA A 313 40.75 -34.81 113.99
CA ALA A 313 39.43 -35.05 113.42
C ALA A 313 38.94 -33.89 112.54
N ALA A 314 39.14 -32.64 112.97
CA ALA A 314 38.80 -31.45 112.19
C ALA A 314 39.59 -31.36 110.87
N LEU A 315 40.85 -31.80 110.85
CA LEU A 315 41.68 -31.86 109.64
C LEU A 315 41.35 -33.04 108.71
N SER A 316 40.76 -34.12 109.23
CA SER A 316 40.38 -35.28 108.42
C SER A 316 39.29 -34.95 107.39
N TYR A 317 38.34 -34.09 107.76
CA TYR A 317 37.22 -33.69 106.90
C TYR A 317 37.66 -33.03 105.58
N PRO A 318 38.47 -31.94 105.58
CA PRO A 318 38.96 -31.33 104.35
C PRO A 318 39.89 -32.26 103.55
N ALA A 319 40.63 -33.17 104.21
CA ALA A 319 41.49 -34.14 103.54
C ALA A 319 40.67 -35.18 102.75
N THR A 320 39.64 -35.76 103.36
CA THR A 320 38.74 -36.71 102.70
C THR A 320 37.91 -36.02 101.61
N TYR A 321 37.46 -34.78 101.84
CA TYR A 321 36.78 -33.99 100.82
C TYR A 321 37.68 -33.77 99.59
N ALA A 322 38.92 -33.30 99.79
CA ALA A 322 39.88 -33.10 98.70
C ALA A 322 40.17 -34.41 97.95
N ALA A 323 40.30 -35.54 98.64
CA ALA A 323 40.48 -36.85 98.00
C ALA A 323 39.26 -37.26 97.15
N ARG A 324 38.04 -37.04 97.66
CA ARG A 324 36.79 -37.32 96.93
C ARG A 324 36.64 -36.42 95.70
N GLU A 325 36.90 -35.13 95.84
CA GLU A 325 36.80 -34.19 94.72
C GLU A 325 37.89 -34.45 93.66
N SER A 326 39.10 -34.86 94.08
CA SER A 326 40.14 -35.36 93.16
C SER A 326 39.64 -36.55 92.35
N ASN A 327 39.01 -37.55 93.01
CA ASN A 327 38.52 -38.74 92.33
C ASN A 327 37.36 -38.43 91.36
N LYS A 328 36.46 -37.52 91.75
CA LYS A 328 35.38 -37.04 90.88
C LYS A 328 35.94 -36.37 89.61
N HIS A 329 36.91 -35.47 89.76
CA HIS A 329 37.57 -34.86 88.61
C HIS A 329 38.35 -35.87 87.76
N ARG A 330 38.97 -36.90 88.35
CA ARG A 330 39.64 -37.98 87.60
C ARG A 330 38.65 -38.81 86.78
N ARG A 331 37.46 -39.08 87.32
CA ARG A 331 36.39 -39.76 86.58
C ARG A 331 35.94 -38.92 85.38
N LEU A 332 35.74 -37.62 85.58
CA LEU A 332 35.38 -36.70 84.51
C LEU A 332 36.49 -36.57 83.46
N GLU A 333 37.76 -36.52 83.88
CA GLU A 333 38.91 -36.60 82.97
C GLU A 333 38.82 -37.85 82.09
N ASN A 334 38.68 -39.03 82.70
CA ASN A 334 38.66 -40.31 81.97
C ASN A 334 37.49 -40.39 80.99
N LEU A 335 36.30 -39.95 81.38
CA LEU A 335 35.12 -39.94 80.50
C LEU A 335 35.32 -39.03 79.29
N ASN A 336 35.84 -37.82 79.51
CA ASN A 336 36.09 -36.87 78.42
C ASN A 336 37.27 -37.31 77.55
N ARG A 337 38.33 -37.88 78.13
CA ARG A 337 39.47 -38.45 77.39
C ARG A 337 39.06 -39.65 76.55
N GLN A 338 38.21 -40.53 77.09
CA GLN A 338 37.65 -41.64 76.34
C GLN A 338 36.81 -41.14 75.17
N SER A 339 35.97 -40.13 75.39
CA SER A 339 35.18 -39.51 74.32
C SER A 339 36.04 -38.85 73.26
N GLU A 340 37.11 -38.14 73.65
CA GLU A 340 38.13 -37.59 72.74
C GLU A 340 38.73 -38.68 71.85
N LEU A 341 39.23 -39.77 72.45
CA LEU A 341 39.89 -40.86 71.74
C LEU A 341 38.93 -41.63 70.84
N GLU A 342 37.71 -41.93 71.33
CA GLU A 342 36.68 -42.62 70.57
C GLU A 342 36.27 -41.80 69.34
N LEU A 343 36.09 -40.48 69.48
CA LEU A 343 35.75 -39.59 68.37
C LEU A 343 36.93 -39.35 67.42
N ALA A 344 38.16 -39.27 67.92
CA ALA A 344 39.36 -39.10 67.08
C ALA A 344 39.71 -40.36 66.28
N ALA A 345 39.45 -41.55 66.85
CA ALA A 345 39.77 -42.82 66.24
C ALA A 345 38.68 -43.35 65.30
N ILE A 346 37.45 -42.81 65.38
CA ILE A 346 36.30 -43.37 64.65
C ILE A 346 36.52 -43.40 63.13
N ASN A 347 36.98 -42.29 62.55
CA ASN A 347 37.13 -42.14 61.11
C ASN A 347 38.17 -43.13 60.56
N PRO A 348 39.39 -43.24 61.13
CA PRO A 348 40.35 -44.28 60.75
C PRO A 348 39.81 -45.72 60.80
N PHE A 349 38.97 -46.06 61.80
CA PHE A 349 38.48 -47.42 61.98
C PHE A 349 37.32 -47.81 61.04
N ILE A 350 36.50 -46.85 60.63
CA ILE A 350 35.35 -47.13 59.76
C ILE A 350 35.65 -46.89 58.28
N GLU A 351 36.81 -46.31 57.93
CA GLU A 351 37.15 -45.91 56.56
C GLU A 351 37.13 -47.06 55.54
N LEU A 352 37.49 -48.28 55.96
CA LEU A 352 37.51 -49.46 55.10
C LEU A 352 36.16 -50.18 54.96
N LEU A 353 35.12 -49.72 55.66
CA LEU A 353 33.79 -50.35 55.65
C LEU A 353 32.92 -49.84 54.49
N GLU A 354 31.92 -50.63 54.10
CA GLU A 354 30.89 -50.21 53.15
C GLU A 354 30.10 -49.01 53.69
N GLU A 355 29.64 -48.15 52.77
CA GLU A 355 29.07 -46.84 53.09
C GLU A 355 27.79 -46.93 53.94
N GLY A 356 26.99 -48.00 53.75
CA GLY A 356 25.83 -48.30 54.59
C GLY A 356 26.19 -48.56 56.05
N LYS A 357 27.28 -49.30 56.29
CA LYS A 357 27.76 -49.62 57.65
C LYS A 357 28.43 -48.43 58.32
N LYS A 358 29.14 -47.59 57.56
CA LYS A 358 29.67 -46.30 58.04
C LYS A 358 28.55 -45.42 58.61
N ARG A 359 27.41 -45.31 57.89
CA ARG A 359 26.26 -44.51 58.31
C ARG A 359 25.59 -45.05 59.58
N GLU A 360 25.36 -46.36 59.67
CA GLU A 360 24.79 -47.01 60.85
C GLU A 360 25.63 -46.75 62.12
N ILE A 361 26.96 -46.83 62.01
CA ILE A 361 27.87 -46.57 63.13
C ILE A 361 27.81 -45.09 63.55
N LYS A 362 27.79 -44.16 62.58
CA LYS A 362 27.67 -42.72 62.86
C LYS A 362 26.37 -42.37 63.57
N GLU A 363 25.23 -42.94 63.17
CA GLU A 363 23.94 -42.77 63.87
C GLU A 363 24.04 -43.16 65.35
N LYS A 364 24.56 -44.36 65.65
CA LYS A 364 24.70 -44.84 67.03
C LYS A 364 25.61 -43.95 67.89
N LEU A 365 26.63 -43.34 67.30
CA LEU A 365 27.51 -42.42 68.02
C LEU A 365 26.85 -41.08 68.30
N VAL A 366 26.08 -40.55 67.34
CA VAL A 366 25.31 -39.32 67.53
C VAL A 366 24.34 -39.50 68.71
N ASP A 367 23.64 -40.62 68.77
CA ASP A 367 22.75 -40.94 69.90
C ASP A 367 23.52 -41.03 71.23
N LYS A 368 24.69 -41.68 71.24
CA LYS A 368 25.52 -41.86 72.44
C LYS A 368 26.06 -40.54 73.02
N TYR A 369 26.57 -39.63 72.19
CA TYR A 369 27.25 -38.41 72.68
C TYR A 369 26.36 -37.16 72.71
N PHE A 370 25.35 -37.06 71.84
CA PHE A 370 24.52 -35.87 71.72
C PHE A 370 23.07 -36.10 72.18
N GLY A 371 22.60 -37.34 72.26
CA GLY A 371 21.21 -37.67 72.62
C GLY A 371 20.91 -37.71 74.12
N ASN A 372 21.91 -37.78 75.00
CA ASN A 372 21.69 -38.15 76.41
C ASN A 372 22.51 -37.36 77.45
N SER A 373 22.63 -36.05 77.27
CA SER A 373 23.50 -35.18 78.09
C SER A 373 23.12 -35.02 79.57
N SER A 374 21.95 -35.53 80.01
CA SER A 374 21.47 -35.39 81.39
C SER A 374 21.75 -36.62 82.28
N GLN A 375 21.87 -37.83 81.72
CA GLN A 375 21.94 -39.07 82.52
C GLN A 375 23.36 -39.48 82.92
N MET A 376 24.41 -39.05 82.22
CA MET A 376 25.79 -39.45 82.55
C MET A 376 26.32 -38.87 83.87
N PHE A 377 25.71 -37.79 84.41
CA PHE A 377 26.18 -37.12 85.62
C PHE A 377 25.53 -37.64 86.92
N GLU A 378 24.43 -38.40 86.86
CA GLU A 378 23.72 -38.86 88.06
C GLU A 378 24.12 -40.28 88.53
N GLU A 379 24.70 -41.11 87.66
CA GLU A 379 24.81 -42.55 87.95
C GLU A 379 26.07 -42.99 88.73
N SER A 380 26.60 -42.13 89.61
CA SER A 380 27.63 -42.57 90.57
C SER A 380 27.73 -41.78 91.87
N GLY A 381 26.59 -41.22 92.31
CA GLY A 381 26.41 -40.83 93.70
C GLY A 381 25.86 -42.00 94.51
N SER A 382 26.68 -42.56 95.41
CA SER A 382 26.28 -43.36 96.59
C SER A 382 25.45 -44.64 96.38
N LYS A 383 26.15 -45.75 96.17
CA LYS A 383 25.91 -47.00 96.93
C LYS A 383 27.27 -47.40 97.50
N ASP A 384 27.29 -47.81 98.76
CA ASP A 384 28.47 -48.03 99.64
C ASP A 384 28.78 -46.87 100.58
N THR A 385 27.78 -46.50 101.36
CA THR A 385 27.96 -45.95 102.71
C THR A 385 28.28 -47.10 103.67
N ASP A 386 29.48 -47.67 103.59
CA ASP A 386 30.09 -48.21 104.80
C ASP A 386 30.63 -47.03 105.59
N ASN A 387 29.71 -46.50 106.39
CA ASN A 387 29.98 -45.78 107.61
C ASN A 387 31.31 -46.26 108.24
N ILE A 388 32.37 -45.45 108.13
CA ILE A 388 33.25 -45.31 109.29
C ILE A 388 32.40 -44.54 110.30
N SER A 389 31.50 -45.29 110.94
CA SER A 389 30.49 -44.72 111.83
C SER A 389 31.22 -44.00 112.94
N MET A 390 30.62 -42.92 113.40
CA MET A 390 30.87 -42.35 114.73
C MET A 390 31.01 -43.46 115.80
N SER A 391 30.35 -44.63 115.64
CA SER A 391 30.45 -45.75 116.58
C SER A 391 31.81 -46.48 116.60
N GLY A 392 32.63 -46.40 115.54
CA GLY A 392 34.01 -46.90 115.56
C GLY A 392 34.93 -46.01 116.42
N LEU A 393 34.75 -44.69 116.30
CA LEU A 393 35.38 -43.69 117.18
C LEU A 393 34.83 -43.76 118.60
N GLU A 394 33.53 -43.99 118.76
CA GLU A 394 32.85 -44.13 120.06
C GLU A 394 33.28 -45.40 120.80
N ASN A 395 33.50 -46.51 120.08
CA ASN A 395 34.03 -47.76 120.65
C ASN A 395 35.52 -47.64 121.01
N LEU A 396 36.33 -46.93 120.23
CA LEU A 396 37.72 -46.60 120.60
C LEU A 396 37.78 -45.69 121.81
N LEU A 397 36.95 -44.63 121.86
CA LEU A 397 36.85 -43.72 123.00
C LEU A 397 36.35 -44.43 124.27
N ARG A 398 35.36 -45.33 124.17
CA ARG A 398 34.88 -46.15 125.30
C ARG A 398 35.93 -47.12 125.80
N THR A 399 36.72 -47.72 124.92
CA THR A 399 37.78 -48.67 125.31
C THR A 399 38.90 -47.95 126.07
N ILE A 400 39.28 -46.75 125.62
CA ILE A 400 40.26 -45.91 126.32
C ILE A 400 39.70 -45.42 127.67
N PHE A 401 38.44 -44.98 127.75
CA PHE A 401 37.84 -44.49 129.00
C PHE A 401 37.66 -45.59 130.06
N ASN A 402 37.39 -46.84 129.67
CA ASN A 402 37.25 -47.96 130.62
C ASN A 402 38.60 -48.46 131.18
N GLN A 403 39.73 -48.20 130.51
CA GLN A 403 41.06 -48.56 131.02
C GLN A 403 41.65 -47.51 131.99
N VAL A 404 41.08 -46.30 132.05
CA VAL A 404 41.53 -45.21 132.95
C VAL A 404 40.87 -45.27 134.34
N LYS A 405 40.02 -46.27 134.61
CA LYS A 405 39.29 -46.43 135.89
C LYS A 405 39.70 -47.65 136.72
N LYS A 406 40.93 -48.13 136.58
CA LYS A 406 41.56 -49.05 137.54
C LYS A 406 43.01 -48.68 137.82
#